data_AF-A0A928P1P8-F1
#
_entry.id   AF-A0A928P1P8-F1
#
_cell.length_a   1.000
_cell.length_b   1.000
_cell.length_c   1.000
_cell.angle_alpha   90.00
_cell.angle_beta   90.00
_cell.angle_gamma   90.00
#
_symmetry.space_group_name_H-M   'P 1'
#
loop_
_entity.id
_entity.type
_entity.pdbx_description
1 polymer ?
#
loop_
_entity_poly.entity_id
_entity_poly.type
_entity_poly.pdbx_seq_one_letter_code
_entity_poly.pdbx_strand_id
1 'polypeptide(L)'
;MGIKDFFKKLKEDNKYFKTTMERINSSDLCGAVNRGVKGGDFTDVSYVSVEGAGVVIYGSNQPDCYIKAGDVESFEIVEKGGTMVSVGDKKHPANRCILKLVDGRKAQVDIIGGKMTAFTTAIGR
;
A
#
# COMPACT_ATOMS: atom_id res chain seq x y z
N MET A 1 -9.42 30.90 -0.68
CA MET A 1 -9.86 29.53 -1.01
C MET A 1 -11.33 29.42 -0.60
N GLY A 2 -12.23 29.16 -1.54
CA GLY A 2 -13.68 29.21 -1.26
C GLY A 2 -14.17 27.96 -0.53
N ILE A 3 -15.23 28.11 0.27
CA ILE A 3 -15.89 26.99 0.98
C ILE A 3 -16.28 25.85 0.01
N LYS A 4 -16.64 26.19 -1.24
CA LYS A 4 -16.97 25.19 -2.28
C LYS A 4 -15.76 24.34 -2.71
N ASP A 5 -14.57 24.92 -2.80
CA ASP A 5 -13.34 24.17 -3.12
C ASP A 5 -12.91 23.29 -1.95
N PHE A 6 -13.14 23.76 -0.72
CA PHE A 6 -12.89 22.97 0.50
C PHE A 6 -13.83 21.75 0.58
N PHE A 7 -15.12 21.92 0.30
CA PHE A 7 -16.06 20.80 0.24
C PHE A 7 -15.81 19.85 -0.93
N LYS A 8 -15.40 20.35 -2.10
CA LYS A 8 -15.04 19.51 -3.24
C LYS A 8 -13.80 18.66 -2.93
N LYS A 9 -12.78 19.27 -2.33
CA LYS A 9 -11.56 18.58 -1.88
C LYS A 9 -11.85 17.56 -0.79
N LEU A 10 -12.68 17.92 0.22
CA LEU A 10 -13.17 16.97 1.23
C LEU A 10 -13.98 15.81 0.65
N LYS A 11 -14.74 16.03 -0.43
CA LYS A 11 -15.54 14.99 -1.08
C LYS A 11 -14.69 14.08 -1.98
N GLU A 12 -13.66 14.63 -2.62
CA GLU A 12 -12.65 13.90 -3.39
C GLU A 12 -11.74 13.07 -2.46
N ASP A 13 -11.30 13.64 -1.34
CA ASP A 13 -10.56 12.95 -0.27
C ASP A 13 -11.44 11.90 0.45
N ASN A 14 -12.76 12.14 0.57
CA ASN A 14 -13.69 11.14 1.13
C ASN A 14 -14.06 10.00 0.16
N LYS A 15 -13.85 10.17 -1.15
CA LYS A 15 -14.28 9.16 -2.14
C LYS A 15 -13.60 7.82 -1.91
N TYR A 16 -12.31 7.84 -1.56
CA TYR A 16 -11.52 6.63 -1.31
C TYR A 16 -11.44 6.27 0.17
N PHE A 17 -11.80 7.20 1.07
CA PHE A 17 -11.76 6.99 2.52
C PHE A 17 -12.60 5.80 2.98
N LYS A 18 -13.86 5.70 2.53
CA LYS A 18 -14.75 4.60 2.93
C LYS A 18 -14.19 3.23 2.50
N THR A 19 -13.82 3.10 1.23
CA THR A 19 -13.26 1.86 0.67
C THR A 19 -11.92 1.50 1.32
N THR A 20 -11.08 2.49 1.63
CA THR A 20 -9.82 2.30 2.35
C THR A 20 -10.07 1.74 3.76
N MET A 21 -11.04 2.29 4.49
CA MET A 21 -11.40 1.80 5.83
C MET A 21 -11.98 0.38 5.80
N GLU A 22 -12.79 0.04 4.80
CA GLU A 22 -13.31 -1.32 4.63
C GLU A 22 -12.15 -2.32 4.39
N ARG A 23 -11.20 -1.97 3.52
CA ARG A 23 -10.04 -2.84 3.22
C ARG A 23 -9.06 -2.97 4.38
N ILE A 24 -8.79 -1.91 5.14
CA ILE A 24 -7.91 -1.98 6.33
C ILE A 24 -8.44 -2.98 7.35
N ASN A 25 -9.77 -3.12 7.45
CA ASN A 25 -10.41 -4.06 8.36
C ASN A 25 -10.54 -5.48 7.78
N SER A 26 -10.10 -5.71 6.54
CA SER A 26 -10.14 -7.02 5.89
C SER A 26 -8.93 -7.89 6.24
N SER A 27 -9.06 -9.21 6.06
CA SER A 27 -7.95 -10.17 6.22
C SER A 27 -6.87 -10.04 5.15
N ASP A 28 -7.14 -9.31 4.07
CA ASP A 28 -6.34 -9.28 2.85
C ASP A 28 -5.29 -8.18 2.87
N LEU A 29 -5.33 -7.32 3.89
CA LEU A 29 -4.29 -6.35 4.18
C LEU A 29 -2.96 -7.07 4.43
N CYS A 30 -1.98 -6.73 3.60
CA CYS A 30 -0.63 -7.28 3.65
C CYS A 30 0.36 -6.33 4.30
N GLY A 31 0.12 -5.02 4.29
CA GLY A 31 1.08 -4.07 4.81
C GLY A 31 0.76 -2.60 4.60
N ALA A 32 1.78 -1.77 4.79
CA ALA A 32 1.74 -0.33 4.57
C ALA A 32 2.72 0.07 3.47
N VAL A 33 2.48 1.23 2.85
CA VAL A 33 3.31 1.78 1.78
C VAL A 33 3.78 3.17 2.17
N ASN A 34 5.06 3.44 1.97
CA ASN A 34 5.73 4.73 2.17
C ASN A 34 5.58 5.37 3.58
N ARG A 35 5.32 4.59 4.64
CA ARG A 35 5.31 5.13 6.01
C ARG A 35 6.71 5.64 6.40
N GLY A 36 6.89 6.96 6.42
CA GLY A 36 8.12 7.62 6.86
C GLY A 36 9.16 7.85 5.77
N VAL A 37 8.83 7.64 4.49
CA VAL A 37 9.74 7.90 3.35
C VAL A 37 9.24 9.11 2.56
N LYS A 38 10.03 10.18 2.54
CA LYS A 38 9.74 11.34 1.69
C LYS A 38 10.12 11.05 0.23
N GLY A 39 9.19 11.24 -0.70
CA GLY A 39 9.45 11.22 -2.14
C GLY A 39 9.19 9.90 -2.87
N GLY A 40 8.38 8.99 -2.30
CA GLY A 40 7.87 7.85 -3.04
C GLY A 40 6.71 8.22 -3.97
N ASP A 41 6.44 7.41 -4.99
CA ASP A 41 5.37 7.66 -5.98
C ASP A 41 3.95 7.41 -5.43
N PHE A 42 3.83 7.01 -4.17
CA PHE A 42 2.59 6.69 -3.47
C PHE A 42 2.49 7.49 -2.17
N THR A 43 1.28 7.79 -1.73
CA THR A 43 1.07 8.64 -0.55
C THR A 43 1.45 7.93 0.76
N ASP A 44 1.94 8.66 1.76
CA ASP A 44 2.44 8.14 3.06
C ASP A 44 1.38 7.40 3.92
N VAL A 45 0.10 7.49 3.54
CA VAL A 45 -1.05 6.82 4.20
C VAL A 45 -1.59 5.70 3.31
N SER A 46 -0.74 5.15 2.44
CA SER A 46 -1.10 4.05 1.56
C SER A 46 -0.93 2.70 2.24
N TYR A 47 -1.74 1.76 1.80
CA TYR A 47 -1.80 0.38 2.25
C TYR A 47 -1.65 -0.54 1.06
N VAL A 48 -1.31 -1.79 1.34
CA VAL A 48 -1.18 -2.82 0.33
C VAL A 48 -1.92 -4.08 0.73
N SER A 49 -2.73 -4.60 -0.20
CA SER A 49 -3.50 -5.84 -0.04
C SER A 49 -3.24 -6.78 -1.20
N VAL A 50 -3.39 -8.07 -0.96
CA VAL A 50 -3.46 -9.08 -2.02
C VAL A 50 -4.93 -9.30 -2.35
N GLU A 51 -5.33 -8.98 -3.57
CA GLU A 51 -6.71 -9.14 -4.06
C GLU A 51 -6.71 -10.06 -5.28
N GLY A 52 -7.32 -11.23 -5.14
CA GLY A 52 -7.32 -12.26 -6.18
C GLY A 52 -5.90 -12.71 -6.55
N ALA A 53 -5.53 -12.57 -7.82
CA ALA A 53 -4.22 -12.97 -8.35
C ALA A 53 -3.21 -11.81 -8.43
N GLY A 54 -3.48 -10.68 -7.77
CA GLY A 54 -2.63 -9.50 -7.82
C GLY A 54 -2.59 -8.74 -6.50
N VAL A 55 -1.97 -7.57 -6.56
CA VAL A 55 -1.79 -6.67 -5.42
C VAL A 55 -2.47 -5.34 -5.71
N VAL A 56 -3.04 -4.72 -4.68
CA VAL A 56 -3.60 -3.37 -4.75
C VAL A 56 -2.87 -2.48 -3.75
N ILE A 57 -2.31 -1.37 -4.25
CA ILE A 57 -1.89 -0.26 -3.41
C ILE A 57 -3.01 0.79 -3.40
N TYR A 58 -3.53 1.12 -2.24
CA TYR A 58 -4.66 2.04 -2.08
C TYR A 58 -4.45 2.95 -0.88
N GLY A 59 -5.15 4.07 -0.83
CA GLY A 59 -5.10 5.00 0.28
C GLY A 59 -6.26 5.99 0.21
N SER A 60 -6.52 6.70 1.31
CA SER A 60 -7.67 7.61 1.38
C SER A 60 -7.61 8.76 0.37
N ASN A 61 -6.41 9.10 -0.11
CA ASN A 61 -6.17 10.29 -0.94
C ASN A 61 -5.57 9.94 -2.31
N GLN A 62 -5.74 8.70 -2.78
CA GLN A 62 -5.23 8.26 -4.08
C GLN A 62 -6.15 7.21 -4.71
N PRO A 63 -6.20 7.10 -6.05
CA PRO A 63 -6.86 5.98 -6.69
C PRO A 63 -6.13 4.67 -6.40
N ASP A 64 -6.87 3.57 -6.44
CA ASP A 64 -6.31 2.22 -6.35
C ASP A 64 -5.32 1.98 -7.50
N CYS A 65 -4.16 1.45 -7.15
CA CYS A 65 -3.17 0.97 -8.10
C CYS A 65 -3.12 -0.55 -8.05
N TYR A 66 -3.69 -1.18 -9.07
CA TYR A 66 -3.62 -2.63 -9.26
C TYR A 66 -2.29 -3.00 -9.90
N ILE A 67 -1.61 -3.98 -9.32
CA ILE A 67 -0.30 -4.48 -9.72
C ILE A 67 -0.43 -5.98 -9.94
N LYS A 68 -0.08 -6.43 -11.14
CA LYS A 68 -0.01 -7.85 -11.51
C LYS A 68 1.44 -8.28 -11.64
N ALA A 69 1.67 -9.59 -11.75
CA ALA A 69 3.01 -10.15 -11.89
C ALA A 69 3.85 -9.54 -13.02
N GLY A 70 3.24 -9.17 -14.14
CA GLY A 70 3.92 -8.53 -15.28
C GLY A 70 4.28 -7.06 -15.07
N ASP A 71 3.72 -6.41 -14.05
CA ASP A 71 3.90 -4.98 -13.81
C ASP A 71 5.10 -4.68 -12.90
N VAL A 72 5.70 -5.71 -12.31
CA VAL A 72 6.83 -5.58 -11.37
C VAL A 72 8.15 -5.80 -12.09
N GLU A 73 8.98 -4.77 -12.14
CA GLU A 73 10.34 -4.83 -12.68
C GLU A 73 11.30 -5.48 -11.70
N SER A 74 11.26 -5.05 -10.44
CA SER A 74 12.08 -5.62 -9.37
C SER A 74 11.40 -5.53 -8.00
N PHE A 75 11.80 -6.44 -7.12
CA PHE A 75 11.38 -6.49 -5.73
C PHE A 75 12.57 -6.88 -4.86
N GLU A 76 12.88 -6.08 -3.85
CA GLU A 76 14.02 -6.29 -2.97
C GLU A 76 13.61 -6.12 -1.51
N ILE A 77 14.04 -7.04 -0.65
CA ILE A 77 13.86 -6.92 0.80
C ILE A 77 15.06 -6.17 1.36
N VAL A 78 14.85 -4.94 1.85
CA VAL A 78 15.91 -4.09 2.40
C VAL A 78 16.05 -4.24 3.91
N GLU A 79 15.01 -4.68 4.62
CA GLU A 79 15.05 -4.93 6.06
C GLU A 79 14.10 -6.08 6.44
N LYS A 80 14.58 -7.04 7.25
CA LYS A 80 13.77 -8.18 7.71
C LYS A 80 13.36 -8.01 9.17
N GLY A 81 12.06 -7.98 9.44
CA GLY A 81 11.48 -7.99 10.79
C GLY A 81 11.78 -6.78 11.68
N GLY A 82 12.52 -5.78 11.20
CA GLY A 82 12.89 -4.59 11.98
C GLY A 82 11.88 -3.45 11.92
N THR A 83 10.87 -3.53 11.05
CA THR A 83 9.79 -2.54 10.94
C THR A 83 8.49 -3.06 11.55
N MET A 84 7.69 -2.17 12.13
CA MET A 84 6.37 -2.48 12.70
C MET A 84 5.28 -1.76 11.90
N VAL A 85 4.32 -2.52 11.37
CA VAL A 85 3.14 -1.98 10.67
C VAL A 85 1.94 -2.01 11.61
N SER A 86 1.21 -0.89 11.68
CA SER A 86 -0.04 -0.80 12.43
C SER A 86 -1.23 -1.15 11.53
N VAL A 87 -2.05 -2.08 11.97
CA VAL A 87 -3.33 -2.45 11.36
C VAL A 87 -4.41 -2.33 12.43
N GLY A 88 -5.28 -1.31 12.28
CA GLY A 88 -6.14 -0.88 13.40
C GLY A 88 -5.28 -0.58 14.64
N ASP A 89 -5.66 -1.19 15.77
CA ASP A 89 -4.95 -1.04 17.06
C ASP A 89 -3.79 -2.03 17.26
N LYS A 90 -3.56 -2.95 16.31
CA LYS A 90 -2.52 -3.99 16.41
C LYS A 90 -1.26 -3.58 15.66
N LYS A 91 -0.10 -3.96 16.20
CA LYS A 91 1.20 -3.82 15.52
C LYS A 91 1.72 -5.19 15.10
N HIS A 92 2.21 -5.28 13.87
CA HIS A 92 2.72 -6.50 13.27
C HIS A 92 4.16 -6.31 12.82
N PRO A 93 5.06 -7.29 13.06
CA PRO A 93 6.40 -7.26 12.50
C PRO A 93 6.31 -7.38 10.97
N ALA A 94 7.07 -6.54 10.29
CA ALA A 94 7.06 -6.40 8.85
C ALA A 94 8.47 -6.39 8.27
N ASN A 95 8.58 -6.83 7.03
CA ASN A 95 9.77 -6.70 6.21
C ASN A 95 9.61 -5.47 5.33
N ARG A 96 10.63 -4.61 5.34
CA ARG A 96 10.70 -3.47 4.44
C ARG A 96 11.23 -3.93 3.10
N CYS A 97 10.50 -3.59 2.06
CA CYS A 97 10.83 -3.95 0.70
C CYS A 97 10.77 -2.72 -0.22
N ILE A 98 11.54 -2.74 -1.29
CA ILE A 98 11.45 -1.79 -2.40
C ILE A 98 10.83 -2.51 -3.58
N LEU A 99 9.69 -2.00 -4.03
CA LEU A 99 8.97 -2.47 -5.21
C LEU A 99 9.18 -1.46 -6.35
N LYS A 100 9.71 -1.91 -7.47
CA LYS A 100 9.85 -1.12 -8.69
C LYS A 100 8.93 -1.68 -9.76
N LEU A 101 8.12 -0.80 -10.34
CA LEU A 101 7.19 -1.12 -11.42
C LEU A 101 7.84 -0.85 -12.78
N VAL A 102 7.38 -1.58 -13.80
CA VAL A 102 7.86 -1.46 -15.19
C VAL A 102 7.62 -0.08 -15.80
N ASP A 103 6.65 0.67 -15.28
CA ASP A 103 6.37 2.06 -15.67
C ASP A 103 7.32 3.09 -15.02
N GLY A 104 8.30 2.62 -14.23
CA GLY A 104 9.31 3.44 -13.57
C GLY A 104 8.96 3.84 -12.14
N ARG A 105 7.72 3.62 -11.68
CA ARG A 105 7.30 3.95 -10.31
C ARG A 105 8.00 3.07 -9.28
N LYS A 106 8.25 3.63 -8.10
CA LYS A 106 8.85 2.96 -6.95
C LYS A 106 8.05 3.17 -5.69
N ALA A 107 7.90 2.10 -4.92
CA ALA A 107 7.25 2.10 -3.62
C ALA A 107 8.15 1.43 -2.59
N GLN A 108 8.28 2.04 -1.40
CA GLN A 108 8.68 1.28 -0.23
C GLN A 108 7.43 0.64 0.35
N VAL A 109 7.45 -0.68 0.48
CA VAL A 109 6.34 -1.47 1.04
C VAL A 109 6.82 -2.22 2.28
N ASP A 110 6.17 -1.97 3.40
CA ASP A 110 6.39 -2.71 4.64
C ASP A 110 5.34 -3.82 4.72
N ILE A 111 5.75 -5.06 4.45
CA ILE A 111 4.86 -6.22 4.35
C ILE A 111 4.91 -7.03 5.65
N ILE A 112 3.76 -7.31 6.24
CA ILE A 112 3.63 -8.14 7.44
C ILE A 112 4.27 -9.50 7.20
N GLY A 113 5.13 -9.96 8.11
CA GLY A 113 5.98 -11.15 7.89
C GLY A 113 5.19 -12.39 7.47
N GLY A 114 4.06 -12.67 8.13
CA GLY A 114 3.17 -13.80 7.80
C GLY A 114 2.42 -13.68 6.46
N LYS A 115 2.53 -12.55 5.77
CA LYS A 115 1.88 -12.27 4.49
C LYS A 115 2.86 -12.19 3.31
N MET A 116 4.17 -12.31 3.57
CA MET A 116 5.21 -12.21 2.54
C MET A 116 5.01 -13.20 1.38
N THR A 117 4.77 -14.48 1.68
CA THR A 117 4.64 -15.50 0.63
C THR A 117 3.44 -15.24 -0.28
N ALA A 118 2.30 -14.84 0.29
CA ALA A 118 1.12 -14.48 -0.49
C ALA A 118 1.40 -13.25 -1.37
N PHE A 119 2.07 -12.25 -0.81
CA PHE A 119 2.45 -11.04 -1.53
C PHE A 119 3.38 -11.33 -2.70
N THR A 120 4.49 -12.04 -2.48
CA THR A 120 5.47 -12.34 -3.55
C THR A 120 4.84 -13.21 -4.63
N THR A 121 4.01 -14.18 -4.25
CA THR A 121 3.24 -15.00 -5.20
C THR A 121 2.33 -14.15 -6.08
N ALA A 122 1.61 -13.18 -5.49
CA ALA A 122 0.69 -12.30 -6.23
C ALA A 122 1.41 -11.36 -7.21
N ILE A 123 2.66 -10.98 -6.92
CA ILE A 123 3.51 -10.20 -7.84
C ILE A 123 4.43 -11.06 -8.71
N GLY A 124 4.30 -12.39 -8.67
CA GLY A 124 5.09 -13.32 -9.48
C GLY A 124 6.59 -13.34 -9.15
N ARG A 125 6.95 -13.23 -7.87
CA ARG A 125 8.34 -13.21 -7.36
C ARG A 125 8.60 -14.27 -6.30
#